data_AF-A0A3M1ADW1-F1
#
_entry.id   AF-A0A3M1ADW1-F1
#
_cell.length_a   1.000
_cell.length_b   1.000
_cell.length_c   1.000
_cell.angle_alpha   90.00
_cell.angle_beta   90.00
_cell.angle_gamma   90.00
#
_symmetry.space_group_name_H-M   'P 1'
#
loop_
_entity.id
_entity.type
_entity.pdbx_description
1 polymer ?
#
loop_
_entity_poly.entity_id
_entity_poly.type
_entity_poly.pdbx_seq_one_letter_code
_entity_poly.pdbx_strand_id
1 'polypeptide(L)'
;RNYVKLGTISSATNGGRNFWLGNNPNATWNTGNGLSATPDLRERLQATPSEAEKDFIQFKDGLKFIWANPARAAALYAAKWLNFWRLYPRPSTGYKVNKHLAMLLSILSCGLVLGFALIGLRGAFQHNPDATGLLVGMILCLSSFYALFFTSVRFRMPIDPLLMIFATHAVASLWQRRRESLPSMHIDMKDRAKSSLLKRYP
;
A
#
# COMPACT_ATOMS: atom_id res chain seq x y z
N ARG A 1 -4.07 -28.03 8.33
CA ARG A 1 -4.69 -28.37 7.01
C ARG A 1 -3.64 -28.63 5.92
N ASN A 2 -2.61 -27.80 5.74
CA ASN A 2 -1.59 -27.99 4.69
C ASN A 2 -0.61 -29.14 5.01
N TYR A 3 -0.14 -29.28 6.25
CA TYR A 3 0.77 -30.36 6.66
C TYR A 3 0.21 -31.76 6.35
N VAL A 4 -1.09 -31.98 6.60
CA VAL A 4 -1.76 -33.27 6.38
C VAL A 4 -1.90 -33.63 4.89
N LYS A 5 -1.93 -32.65 3.98
CA LYS A 5 -2.11 -32.89 2.53
C LYS A 5 -0.82 -32.81 1.73
N LEU A 6 0.14 -32.00 2.17
CA LEU A 6 1.32 -31.62 1.38
C LEU A 6 2.62 -31.90 2.11
N GLY A 7 2.59 -32.36 3.37
CA GLY A 7 3.78 -32.66 4.17
C GLY A 7 4.62 -31.44 4.55
N THR A 8 4.09 -30.21 4.36
CA THR A 8 4.84 -28.97 4.65
C THR A 8 4.14 -28.10 5.69
N ILE A 9 4.95 -27.39 6.48
CA ILE A 9 4.51 -26.40 7.49
C ILE A 9 4.15 -25.06 6.80
N SER A 10 4.32 -24.95 5.48
CA SER A 10 4.10 -23.69 4.77
C SER A 10 2.63 -23.27 4.80
N SER A 11 2.38 -22.02 5.20
CA SER A 11 1.04 -21.43 5.24
C SER A 11 0.42 -21.27 3.84
N ALA A 12 1.23 -21.25 2.77
CA ALA A 12 0.80 -21.27 1.37
C ALA A 12 1.85 -21.92 0.44
N THR A 13 1.41 -22.65 -0.59
CA THR A 13 2.27 -23.28 -1.63
C THR A 13 2.43 -22.46 -2.90
N ASN A 14 2.31 -21.14 -2.78
CA ASN A 14 2.44 -20.20 -3.91
C ASN A 14 3.53 -19.14 -3.68
N GLY A 15 4.30 -19.24 -2.59
CA GLY A 15 5.30 -18.24 -2.22
C GLY A 15 6.44 -18.17 -3.22
N GLY A 16 7.01 -19.32 -3.56
CA GLY A 16 8.03 -19.48 -4.59
C GLY A 16 7.53 -19.13 -5.99
N ARG A 17 6.29 -19.50 -6.36
CA ARG A 17 5.68 -19.04 -7.62
C ARG A 17 5.63 -17.51 -7.72
N ASN A 18 5.13 -16.87 -6.68
CA ASN A 18 5.00 -15.41 -6.62
C ASN A 18 6.37 -14.71 -6.62
N PHE A 19 7.36 -15.32 -5.97
CA PHE A 19 8.74 -14.87 -5.98
C PHE A 19 9.33 -14.96 -7.39
N TRP A 20 9.19 -16.10 -8.07
CA TRP A 20 9.67 -16.29 -9.44
C TRP A 20 9.01 -15.35 -10.44
N LEU A 21 7.69 -15.16 -10.36
CA LEU A 21 6.97 -14.19 -11.20
C LEU A 21 7.55 -12.78 -11.06
N GLY A 22 7.98 -12.41 -9.86
CA GLY A 22 8.67 -11.14 -9.63
C GLY A 22 10.14 -11.13 -10.04
N ASN A 23 10.81 -12.27 -10.15
CA ASN A 23 12.26 -12.38 -10.27
C ASN A 23 12.66 -13.35 -11.38
N ASN A 24 12.42 -12.97 -12.63
CA ASN A 24 12.82 -13.77 -13.77
C ASN A 24 13.28 -12.87 -14.94
N PRO A 25 13.93 -13.43 -15.99
CA PRO A 25 14.41 -12.66 -17.13
C PRO A 25 13.34 -11.91 -17.92
N ASN A 26 12.06 -12.24 -17.76
CA ASN A 26 10.94 -11.56 -18.40
C ASN A 26 10.15 -10.68 -17.41
N ALA A 27 10.57 -10.61 -16.14
CA ALA A 27 9.92 -9.81 -15.13
C ALA A 27 10.13 -8.32 -15.40
N THR A 28 9.03 -7.58 -15.27
CA THR A 28 8.91 -6.14 -15.37
C THR A 28 8.26 -5.58 -14.12
N TRP A 29 8.27 -4.26 -13.97
CA TRP A 29 7.69 -3.54 -12.84
C TRP A 29 6.16 -3.75 -12.66
N ASN A 30 5.43 -4.20 -13.69
CA ASN A 30 3.98 -4.50 -13.64
C ASN A 30 3.65 -5.95 -13.98
N THR A 31 4.64 -6.83 -13.90
CA THR A 31 4.39 -8.25 -14.15
C THR A 31 3.28 -8.76 -13.23
N GLY A 32 2.21 -9.22 -13.86
CA GLY A 32 1.08 -9.87 -13.17
C GLY A 32 1.19 -11.38 -13.20
N ASN A 33 0.11 -12.05 -12.82
CA ASN A 33 0.04 -13.51 -12.70
C ASN A 33 0.05 -14.27 -14.04
N GLY A 34 0.06 -13.55 -15.16
CA GLY A 34 -0.09 -14.09 -16.51
C GLY A 34 1.22 -14.37 -17.25
N LEU A 35 2.38 -14.20 -16.61
CA LEU A 35 3.64 -14.63 -17.22
C LEU A 35 3.68 -16.16 -17.29
N SER A 36 3.91 -16.67 -18.50
CA SER A 36 4.18 -18.07 -18.74
C SER A 36 5.60 -18.42 -18.29
N ALA A 37 5.75 -19.60 -17.66
CA ALA A 37 7.05 -20.19 -17.37
C ALA A 37 7.89 -20.31 -18.64
N THR A 38 9.21 -20.15 -18.52
CA THR A 38 10.13 -20.50 -19.61
C THR A 38 9.95 -21.98 -19.99
N PRO A 39 10.22 -22.40 -21.23
CA PRO A 39 10.06 -23.79 -21.64
C PRO A 39 10.76 -24.78 -20.70
N ASP A 40 12.01 -24.49 -20.31
CA ASP A 40 12.80 -25.28 -19.34
C ASP A 40 12.09 -25.41 -17.98
N LEU A 41 11.67 -24.28 -17.39
CA LEU A 41 11.01 -24.30 -16.10
C LEU A 41 9.67 -25.03 -16.19
N ARG A 42 8.94 -24.87 -17.28
CA ARG A 42 7.66 -25.56 -17.49
C ARG A 42 7.84 -27.07 -17.52
N GLU A 43 8.84 -27.57 -18.23
CA GLU A 43 9.16 -29.00 -18.29
C GLU A 43 9.50 -29.56 -16.90
N ARG A 44 10.38 -28.87 -16.16
CA ARG A 44 10.73 -29.22 -14.76
C ARG A 44 9.50 -29.26 -13.86
N LEU A 45 8.59 -28.29 -14.01
CA LEU A 45 7.34 -28.22 -13.23
C LEU A 45 6.30 -29.27 -13.64
N GLN A 46 6.31 -29.75 -14.89
CA GLN A 46 5.45 -30.85 -15.35
C GLN A 46 5.95 -32.21 -14.87
N ALA A 47 7.27 -32.41 -14.86
CA ALA A 47 7.91 -33.62 -14.35
C ALA A 47 7.80 -33.77 -12.83
N THR A 48 7.54 -32.66 -12.11
CA THR A 48 7.38 -32.66 -10.65
C THR A 48 5.92 -32.90 -10.28
N PRO A 49 5.55 -33.92 -9.49
CA PRO A 49 4.16 -34.15 -9.08
C PRO A 49 3.74 -33.29 -7.88
N SER A 50 4.65 -32.98 -6.97
CA SER A 50 4.36 -32.26 -5.72
C SER A 50 4.27 -30.74 -5.92
N GLU A 51 3.18 -30.12 -5.47
CA GLU A 51 3.02 -28.65 -5.49
C GLU A 51 4.08 -27.94 -4.64
N ALA A 52 4.45 -28.51 -3.49
CA ALA A 52 5.44 -27.91 -2.61
C ALA A 52 6.83 -27.90 -3.26
N GLU A 53 7.16 -28.96 -3.99
CA GLU A 53 8.42 -29.06 -4.71
C GLU A 53 8.47 -28.11 -5.92
N LYS A 54 7.33 -27.95 -6.63
CA LYS A 54 7.18 -26.92 -7.67
C LYS A 54 7.44 -25.52 -7.14
N ASP A 55 6.86 -25.18 -6.00
CA ASP A 55 7.05 -23.87 -5.37
C ASP A 55 8.53 -23.65 -5.01
N PHE A 56 9.19 -24.66 -4.45
CA PHE A 56 10.61 -24.60 -4.13
C PHE A 56 11.51 -24.47 -5.36
N ILE A 57 11.20 -25.18 -6.44
CA ILE A 57 11.90 -25.07 -7.73
C ILE A 57 11.81 -23.63 -8.26
N GLN A 58 10.61 -23.03 -8.21
CA GLN A 58 10.39 -21.65 -8.65
C GLN A 58 11.14 -20.66 -7.77
N PHE A 59 11.12 -20.85 -6.45
CA PHE A 59 11.88 -20.01 -5.52
C PHE A 59 13.38 -20.02 -5.85
N LYS A 60 13.95 -21.22 -6.04
CA LYS A 60 15.36 -21.39 -6.43
C LYS A 60 15.68 -20.72 -7.75
N ASP A 61 14.80 -20.83 -8.74
CA ASP A 61 14.99 -20.21 -10.06
C ASP A 61 14.98 -18.68 -9.96
N GLY A 62 14.07 -18.12 -9.15
CA GLY A 62 14.04 -16.68 -8.88
C GLY A 62 15.30 -16.19 -8.16
N LEU A 63 15.83 -16.98 -7.22
CA LEU A 63 17.10 -16.66 -6.57
C LEU A 63 18.26 -16.69 -7.56
N LYS A 64 18.34 -17.71 -8.42
CA LYS A 64 19.37 -17.80 -9.47
C LYS A 64 19.36 -16.56 -10.36
N PHE A 65 18.19 -16.05 -10.73
CA PHE A 65 18.08 -14.81 -11.51
C PHE A 65 18.71 -13.62 -10.79
N ILE A 66 18.43 -13.44 -9.49
CA ILE A 66 18.96 -12.34 -8.68
C ILE A 66 20.49 -12.42 -8.58
N TRP A 67 21.01 -13.61 -8.26
CA TRP A 67 22.45 -13.85 -8.15
C TRP A 67 23.19 -13.67 -9.48
N ALA A 68 22.58 -14.10 -10.58
CA ALA A 68 23.16 -13.93 -11.91
C ALA A 68 23.09 -12.48 -12.43
N ASN A 69 22.13 -11.67 -11.96
CA ASN A 69 21.89 -10.32 -12.47
C ASN A 69 21.56 -9.31 -11.34
N PRO A 70 22.48 -9.04 -10.40
CA PRO A 70 22.20 -8.22 -9.22
C PRO A 70 21.80 -6.78 -9.57
N ALA A 71 22.47 -6.15 -10.54
CA ALA A 71 22.15 -4.80 -11.00
C ALA A 71 20.74 -4.71 -11.60
N ARG A 72 20.35 -5.73 -12.40
CA ARG A 72 19.02 -5.82 -12.98
C ARG A 72 17.95 -6.04 -11.92
N ALA A 73 18.23 -6.90 -10.94
CA ALA A 73 17.32 -7.14 -9.82
C ALA A 73 17.09 -5.86 -8.99
N ALA A 74 18.15 -5.11 -8.69
CA ALA A 74 18.05 -3.83 -8.00
C ALA A 74 17.21 -2.80 -8.77
N ALA A 75 17.46 -2.64 -10.09
CA ALA A 75 16.65 -1.77 -10.94
C ALA A 75 15.18 -2.20 -10.98
N LEU A 76 14.92 -3.51 -11.04
CA LEU A 76 13.59 -4.08 -11.02
C LEU A 76 12.87 -3.80 -9.69
N TYR A 77 13.54 -3.94 -8.55
CA TYR A 77 12.97 -3.62 -7.24
C TYR A 77 12.67 -2.14 -7.07
N ALA A 78 13.57 -1.25 -7.51
CA ALA A 78 13.31 0.18 -7.52
C ALA A 78 12.07 0.51 -8.39
N ALA A 79 11.99 -0.06 -9.59
CA ALA A 79 10.86 0.17 -10.49
C ALA A 79 9.54 -0.37 -9.93
N LYS A 80 9.56 -1.54 -9.26
CA LYS A 80 8.40 -2.11 -8.57
C LYS A 80 7.99 -1.28 -7.36
N TRP A 81 8.95 -0.78 -6.58
CA TRP A 81 8.70 0.09 -5.44
C TRP A 81 8.04 1.41 -5.90
N LEU A 82 8.54 2.03 -6.98
CA LEU A 82 7.89 3.20 -7.58
C LEU A 82 6.49 2.85 -8.12
N ASN A 83 6.33 1.68 -8.75
CA ASN A 83 5.04 1.22 -9.23
C ASN A 83 4.04 0.97 -8.10
N PHE A 84 4.50 0.48 -6.94
CA PHE A 84 3.70 0.30 -5.75
C PHE A 84 3.08 1.63 -5.32
N TRP A 85 3.82 2.74 -5.44
CA TRP A 85 3.33 4.06 -5.07
C TRP A 85 2.42 4.76 -6.10
N ARG A 86 2.20 4.18 -7.28
CA ARG A 86 1.37 4.81 -8.33
C ARG A 86 -0.09 4.93 -7.93
N LEU A 87 -0.66 6.12 -8.13
CA LEU A 87 -2.02 6.48 -7.72
C LEU A 87 -3.15 5.87 -8.57
N TYR A 88 -2.83 5.20 -9.67
CA TYR A 88 -3.84 4.62 -10.54
C TYR A 88 -3.48 3.19 -10.94
N PRO A 89 -4.44 2.25 -10.88
CA PRO A 89 -4.21 0.88 -11.29
C PRO A 89 -4.14 0.80 -12.81
N ARG A 90 -3.11 0.13 -13.34
CA ARG A 90 -3.14 -0.44 -14.70
C ARG A 90 -3.44 -1.93 -14.58
N PRO A 91 -4.71 -2.37 -14.69
CA PRO A 91 -5.02 -3.79 -14.69
C PRO A 91 -4.32 -4.49 -15.85
N SER A 92 -3.68 -5.62 -15.58
CA SER A 92 -3.04 -6.45 -16.62
C SER A 92 -4.05 -7.01 -17.61
N THR A 93 -5.34 -7.03 -17.25
CA THR A 93 -6.46 -7.52 -18.07
C THR A 93 -7.12 -6.44 -18.93
N GLY A 94 -6.55 -5.23 -19.00
CA GLY A 94 -7.19 -4.07 -19.64
C GLY A 94 -8.31 -3.46 -18.78
N TYR A 95 -8.71 -2.23 -19.09
CA TYR A 95 -9.81 -1.57 -18.40
C TYR A 95 -11.14 -2.03 -19.00
N LYS A 96 -12.07 -2.52 -18.16
CA LYS A 96 -13.47 -2.78 -18.55
C LYS A 96 -14.30 -1.50 -18.70
N VAL A 97 -13.78 -0.37 -18.21
CA VAL A 97 -14.41 0.96 -18.16
C VAL A 97 -13.48 1.95 -18.86
N ASN A 98 -13.97 3.15 -19.24
CA ASN A 98 -13.13 4.21 -19.80
C ASN A 98 -11.89 4.45 -18.92
N LYS A 99 -10.70 4.20 -19.50
CA LYS A 99 -9.39 4.32 -18.86
C LYS A 99 -9.18 5.67 -18.18
N HIS A 100 -9.66 6.75 -18.79
CA HIS A 100 -9.50 8.11 -18.27
C HIS A 100 -10.34 8.34 -17.01
N LEU A 101 -11.58 7.83 -17.01
CA LEU A 101 -12.47 7.92 -15.85
C LEU A 101 -11.94 7.08 -14.68
N ALA A 102 -11.51 5.84 -14.95
CA ALA A 102 -10.92 4.98 -13.94
C ALA A 102 -9.64 5.59 -13.32
N MET A 103 -8.81 6.22 -14.16
CA MET A 103 -7.62 6.94 -13.71
C MET A 103 -7.98 8.16 -12.87
N LEU A 104 -8.93 8.98 -13.30
CA LEU A 104 -9.37 10.17 -12.56
C LEU A 104 -9.94 9.81 -11.20
N LEU A 105 -10.84 8.82 -11.13
CA LEU A 105 -11.43 8.36 -9.87
C LEU A 105 -10.38 7.80 -8.92
N SER A 106 -9.39 7.06 -9.43
CA SER A 106 -8.31 6.51 -8.61
C SER A 106 -7.37 7.60 -8.09
N ILE A 107 -7.05 8.59 -8.93
CA ILE A 107 -6.25 9.75 -8.51
C ILE A 107 -7.01 10.57 -7.47
N LEU A 108 -8.31 10.76 -7.64
CA LEU A 108 -9.11 11.52 -6.70
C LEU A 108 -9.20 10.80 -5.35
N SER A 109 -9.52 9.51 -5.32
CA SER A 109 -9.62 8.77 -4.06
C SER A 109 -8.26 8.57 -3.38
N CYS A 110 -7.30 7.94 -4.06
CA CYS A 110 -5.99 7.63 -3.49
C CYS A 110 -5.11 8.87 -3.34
N GLY A 111 -5.19 9.83 -4.26
CA GLY A 111 -4.40 11.06 -4.22
C GLY A 111 -4.84 12.00 -3.11
N LEU A 112 -6.15 12.12 -2.84
CA LEU A 112 -6.63 12.90 -1.69
C LEU A 112 -6.17 12.28 -0.36
N VAL A 113 -6.33 10.96 -0.20
CA VAL A 113 -5.88 10.26 1.02
C VAL A 113 -4.38 10.44 1.20
N LEU A 114 -3.58 10.27 0.15
CA LEU A 114 -2.13 10.46 0.23
C LEU A 114 -1.76 11.92 0.55
N GLY A 115 -2.44 12.89 -0.05
CA GLY A 115 -2.22 14.31 0.21
C GLY A 115 -2.49 14.68 1.67
N PHE A 116 -3.63 14.25 2.22
CA PHE A 116 -3.93 14.44 3.64
C PHE A 116 -2.97 13.67 4.54
N ALA A 117 -2.58 12.45 4.17
CA ALA A 117 -1.62 11.67 4.93
C ALA A 117 -0.27 12.40 5.04
N LEU A 118 0.22 13.02 3.97
CA LEU A 118 1.47 13.80 4.00
C LEU A 118 1.37 15.04 4.90
N ILE A 119 0.23 15.74 4.88
CA ILE A 119 -0.01 16.90 5.76
C ILE A 119 -0.04 16.45 7.22
N GLY A 120 -0.77 15.38 7.52
CA GLY A 120 -0.90 14.83 8.86
C GLY A 120 0.39 14.24 9.38
N LEU A 121 1.21 13.66 8.50
CA LEU A 121 2.53 13.13 8.84
C LEU A 121 3.44 14.23 9.41
N ARG A 122 3.43 15.43 8.81
CA ARG A 122 4.21 16.58 9.30
C ARG A 122 3.77 16.98 10.71
N GLY A 123 2.47 17.03 10.99
CA GLY A 123 1.94 17.32 12.33
C GLY A 123 2.26 16.22 13.33
N ALA A 124 2.16 14.95 12.92
CA ALA A 124 2.44 13.80 13.77
C ALA A 124 3.91 13.75 14.22
N PHE A 125 4.86 14.05 13.32
CA PHE A 125 6.28 14.15 13.68
C PHE A 125 6.57 15.26 14.70
N GLN A 126 5.82 16.37 14.67
CA GLN A 126 5.97 17.45 15.65
C GLN A 126 5.42 17.08 17.03
N HIS A 127 4.45 16.15 17.09
CA HIS A 127 3.81 15.75 18.34
C HIS A 127 4.45 14.51 18.98
N ASN A 128 4.73 13.48 18.19
CA ASN A 128 5.33 12.22 18.64
C ASN A 128 6.22 11.61 17.55
N PRO A 129 7.50 11.99 17.48
CA PRO A 129 8.41 11.55 16.42
C PRO A 129 8.69 10.04 16.45
N ASP A 130 8.73 9.41 17.63
CA ASP A 130 9.04 7.99 17.77
C ASP A 130 7.94 7.09 17.22
N ALA A 131 6.69 7.34 17.64
CA ALA A 131 5.54 6.59 17.14
C ALA A 131 5.33 6.83 15.63
N THR A 132 5.53 8.07 15.18
CA THR A 132 5.43 8.42 13.76
C THR A 132 6.52 7.74 12.95
N GLY A 133 7.76 7.72 13.43
CA GLY A 133 8.88 7.03 12.83
C GLY A 133 8.64 5.53 12.70
N LEU A 134 8.08 4.90 13.73
CA LEU A 134 7.71 3.47 13.68
C LEU A 134 6.68 3.18 12.58
N LEU A 135 5.62 3.99 12.49
CA LEU A 135 4.57 3.83 11.47
C LEU A 135 5.12 4.04 10.06
N VAL A 136 5.94 5.07 9.85
CA VAL A 136 6.63 5.30 8.56
C VAL A 136 7.56 4.14 8.24
N GLY A 137 8.33 3.67 9.22
CA GLY A 137 9.20 2.51 9.08
C GLY A 137 8.42 1.25 8.66
N MET A 138 7.26 1.00 9.26
CA MET A 138 6.36 -0.10 8.86
C MET A 138 5.89 0.05 7.42
N ILE A 139 5.44 1.24 7.02
CA ILE A 139 5.00 1.52 5.64
C ILE A 139 6.13 1.25 4.64
N LEU A 140 7.34 1.74 4.91
CA LEU A 140 8.51 1.57 4.04
C LEU A 140 8.98 0.12 4.00
N CYS A 141 8.98 -0.57 5.14
CA CYS A 141 9.35 -1.98 5.26
C CYS A 141 8.38 -2.86 4.46
N LEU A 142 7.06 -2.67 4.64
CA LEU A 142 6.04 -3.41 3.90
C LEU A 142 6.14 -3.12 2.40
N SER A 143 6.31 -1.86 2.01
CA SER A 143 6.45 -1.47 0.61
C SER A 143 7.67 -2.13 -0.06
N SER A 144 8.79 -2.17 0.66
CA SER A 144 10.03 -2.82 0.21
C SER A 144 9.88 -4.34 0.13
N PHE A 145 9.23 -4.95 1.14
CA PHE A 145 8.94 -6.37 1.16
C PHE A 145 8.09 -6.78 -0.05
N TYR A 146 7.03 -6.02 -0.38
CA TYR A 146 6.22 -6.29 -1.56
C TYR A 146 6.96 -6.13 -2.89
N ALA A 147 7.98 -5.25 -2.95
CA ALA A 147 8.80 -5.08 -4.15
C ALA A 147 9.66 -6.33 -4.47
N LEU A 148 9.98 -7.16 -3.47
CA LEU A 148 10.70 -8.43 -3.67
C LEU A 148 9.86 -9.45 -4.43
N PHE A 149 8.53 -9.39 -4.33
CA PHE A 149 7.59 -10.29 -5.00
C PHE A 149 7.03 -9.64 -6.27
N PHE A 150 6.03 -10.27 -6.90
CA PHE A 150 5.27 -9.62 -7.98
C PHE A 150 4.31 -8.56 -7.40
N THR A 151 4.22 -7.39 -8.04
CA THR A 151 3.40 -6.27 -7.55
C THR A 151 2.07 -6.20 -8.28
N SER A 152 0.99 -6.58 -7.59
CA SER A 152 -0.37 -6.17 -7.93
C SER A 152 -0.77 -4.98 -7.06
N VAL A 153 -1.55 -4.04 -7.60
CA VAL A 153 -2.07 -2.87 -6.86
C VAL A 153 -2.88 -3.29 -5.62
N ARG A 154 -3.40 -4.53 -5.59
CA ARG A 154 -4.06 -5.13 -4.42
C ARG A 154 -3.18 -5.20 -3.17
N PHE A 155 -1.85 -5.13 -3.30
CA PHE A 155 -0.94 -5.18 -2.15
C PHE A 155 -0.82 -3.85 -1.39
N ARG A 156 -1.52 -2.79 -1.80
CA ARG A 156 -1.65 -1.56 -1.00
C ARG A 156 -2.65 -1.65 0.14
N MET A 157 -3.59 -2.60 0.09
CA MET A 157 -4.63 -2.74 1.12
C MET A 157 -4.10 -2.81 2.58
N PRO A 158 -2.93 -3.40 2.89
CA PRO A 158 -2.39 -3.40 4.26
C PRO A 158 -1.81 -2.05 4.68
N ILE A 159 -1.38 -1.21 3.73
CA ILE A 159 -0.76 0.10 3.99
C ILE A 159 -1.81 1.21 4.02
N ASP A 160 -2.91 1.05 3.28
CA ASP A 160 -3.99 2.05 3.20
C ASP A 160 -4.53 2.46 4.59
N PRO A 161 -4.79 1.56 5.56
CA PRO A 161 -5.21 1.94 6.91
C PRO A 161 -4.18 2.80 7.65
N LEU A 162 -2.88 2.54 7.44
CA LEU A 162 -1.80 3.33 8.07
C LEU A 162 -1.76 4.74 7.51
N LEU A 163 -1.95 4.88 6.18
CA LEU A 163 -2.08 6.20 5.54
C LEU A 163 -3.35 6.94 6.00
N MET A 164 -4.45 6.22 6.21
CA MET A 164 -5.69 6.80 6.72
C MET A 164 -5.53 7.39 8.12
N ILE A 165 -4.74 6.78 9.02
CA ILE A 165 -4.46 7.35 10.34
C ILE A 165 -3.86 8.75 10.21
N PHE A 166 -2.85 8.92 9.35
CA PHE A 166 -2.25 10.24 9.10
C PHE A 166 -3.23 11.20 8.43
N ALA A 167 -4.00 10.73 7.46
CA ALA A 167 -5.00 11.56 6.78
C ALA A 167 -6.06 12.09 7.76
N THR A 168 -6.57 11.24 8.65
CA THR A 168 -7.52 11.63 9.70
C THR A 168 -6.89 12.62 10.68
N HIS A 169 -5.63 12.43 11.06
CA HIS A 169 -4.92 13.39 11.91
C HIS A 169 -4.87 14.78 11.28
N ALA A 170 -4.56 14.87 9.97
CA ALA A 170 -4.55 16.14 9.25
C ALA A 170 -5.91 16.85 9.29
N VAL A 171 -6.99 16.10 9.01
CA VAL A 171 -8.36 16.63 9.02
C VAL A 171 -8.76 17.08 10.42
N ALA A 172 -8.44 16.30 11.45
CA ALA A 172 -8.72 16.65 12.85
C ALA A 172 -7.99 17.93 13.28
N SER A 173 -6.70 18.07 12.95
CA SER A 173 -5.92 19.27 13.27
C SER A 173 -6.44 20.51 12.53
N LEU A 174 -6.83 20.37 11.25
CA LEU A 174 -7.42 21.48 10.49
C LEU A 174 -8.79 21.88 11.06
N TRP A 175 -9.59 20.91 11.49
CA TRP A 175 -10.90 21.14 12.11
C TRP A 175 -10.77 21.86 13.46
N GLN A 176 -9.86 21.43 14.33
CA GLN A 176 -9.59 22.08 15.61
C GLN A 176 -9.17 23.54 15.44
N ARG A 177 -8.21 23.80 14.54
CA ARG A 177 -7.75 25.16 14.22
C ARG A 177 -8.89 26.05 13.72
N ARG A 178 -9.78 25.53 12.86
CA ARG A 178 -10.99 26.26 12.40
C ARG A 178 -11.97 26.52 13.54
N ARG A 179 -12.15 25.58 14.45
CA ARG A 179 -13.05 25.75 15.62
C ARG A 179 -12.53 26.79 16.60
N GLU A 180 -11.21 26.85 16.81
CA GLU A 180 -10.55 27.84 17.67
C GLU A 180 -10.50 29.24 17.04
N SER A 181 -10.49 29.33 15.71
CA SER A 181 -10.49 30.60 14.97
C SER A 181 -11.89 31.15 14.67
N LEU A 182 -12.96 30.41 14.94
CA LEU A 182 -14.29 30.97 15.04
C LEU A 182 -14.39 31.72 16.37
N PRO A 183 -14.48 33.06 16.38
CA PRO A 183 -14.69 33.81 17.62
C PRO A 183 -15.93 33.25 18.31
N SER A 184 -15.90 33.20 19.62
CA SER A 184 -16.97 32.81 20.54
C SER A 184 -18.25 33.67 20.40
N MET A 185 -18.85 33.72 19.21
CA MET A 185 -20.09 34.43 18.90
C MET A 185 -21.31 33.82 19.62
N HIS A 186 -21.12 32.65 20.25
CA HIS A 186 -22.17 31.96 20.99
C HIS A 186 -22.15 32.22 22.51
N ILE A 187 -21.13 32.88 23.04
CA ILE A 187 -21.05 33.22 24.47
C ILE A 187 -21.59 34.65 24.73
N ASP A 188 -21.36 35.61 23.82
CA ASP A 188 -21.81 37.01 24.00
C ASP A 188 -23.35 37.19 23.91
N MET A 189 -24.07 36.35 23.16
CA MET A 189 -25.55 36.47 23.07
C MET A 189 -26.29 36.10 24.36
N LYS A 190 -25.80 35.11 25.11
CA LYS A 190 -26.43 34.71 26.38
C LYS A 190 -26.18 35.74 27.48
N ASP A 191 -25.00 36.36 27.49
CA ASP A 191 -24.66 37.39 28.46
C ASP A 191 -25.32 38.75 28.15
N ARG A 192 -25.43 39.14 26.87
CA ARG A 192 -26.24 40.31 26.48
C ARG A 192 -27.72 40.15 26.77
N ALA A 193 -28.31 38.98 26.48
CA ALA A 193 -29.72 38.72 26.77
C ALA A 193 -30.02 38.75 28.27
N LYS A 194 -29.13 38.22 29.12
CA LYS A 194 -29.24 38.34 30.58
C LYS A 194 -29.10 39.79 31.06
N SER A 195 -28.15 40.57 30.53
CA SER A 195 -27.98 41.97 30.94
C SER A 195 -29.14 42.88 30.49
N SER A 196 -29.77 42.60 29.35
CA SER A 196 -30.93 43.34 28.86
C SER A 196 -32.22 43.02 29.61
N LEU A 197 -32.34 41.79 30.14
CA LEU A 197 -33.49 41.39 30.96
C LEU A 197 -33.38 41.95 32.39
N LEU A 198 -32.16 42.06 32.94
CA LEU A 198 -31.92 42.64 34.27
C LEU A 198 -32.06 44.17 34.33
N LYS A 199 -31.95 44.87 33.19
CA LYS A 199 -32.19 46.33 33.10
C LYS A 199 -33.66 46.73 32.95
N ARG A 200 -34.59 45.76 32.86
CA ARG A 200 -36.00 46.02 32.51
C ARG A 200 -37.00 45.90 33.66
N TYR A 201 -36.53 45.62 34.87
CA TYR A 201 -37.35 45.61 36.09
C TYR A 201 -36.65 46.41 37.20
N PRO A 202 -37.12 47.62 37.53
CA PRO A 202 -36.73 48.32 38.75
C PRO A 202 -37.31 47.65 40.01
#